data_AF-A0A3S3P3E0-F1
#
_entry.id   AF-A0A3S3P3E0-F1
#
_cell.length_a   1.000
_cell.length_b   1.000
_cell.length_c   1.000
_cell.angle_alpha   90.00
_cell.angle_beta   90.00
_cell.angle_gamma   90.00
#
_symmetry.space_group_name_H-M   'P 1'
#
loop_
_entity.id
_entity.type
_entity.pdbx_description
1 polymer ?
#
loop_
_entity_poly.entity_id
_entity_poly.type
_entity_poly.pdbx_seq_one_letter_code
_entity_poly.pdbx_strand_id
1 'polypeptide(L)'
;MSDVMDDNGKDRNARVKVEAKTDGKDDRGEADDGDEPLLFIGEHYMVKRSDDTWHSAEIIEVRNNFQEGNRYEYYVHYDGFNRRLDEWVDKFKFDLSSREKIDINAKVSQNAIAVSQTNSDSDKPDRKITRNQKRKHDEINHIQKSFAEMDPTTAALEREHEAITKVKYVDKIQFGKYEIDAWYFSPFPEEYGKQPKLWICEYCLKYMRLEKTYRYHQRDCTWRQPVGKEIYRKGTISVFEVDGKEHKIYAQNLCLLAKLFLDHKTLFFDVEPFLFYILCEVDKQGAHLVGYFSKEKESPDGNNLACILTLPPYQRKGYGKFLIAFSYEISKLENTIGSPEKPLSDLGKLSYRSYWSYVLLEILRDFRGVLSIRDLSQMTSITQSDIISTLQSMNMVKYWKGQHVICVTPKLVEEHLKSAQYKKPRLTVDTSCLRWAPPKTAKPKSNKK
;
A
#
# COMPACT_ATOMS: atom_id res chain seq x y z
N MET A 1 -57.40 -42.21 9.36
CA MET A 1 -58.05 -41.05 9.99
C MET A 1 -57.20 -39.86 9.61
N SER A 2 -57.39 -39.37 8.38
CA SER A 2 -58.38 -38.34 7.96
C SER A 2 -57.69 -36.97 8.05
N ASP A 3 -57.15 -36.47 6.92
CA ASP A 3 -57.80 -35.52 5.99
C ASP A 3 -57.59 -34.07 6.48
N VAL A 4 -57.36 -32.98 5.73
CA VAL A 4 -57.13 -32.60 4.33
C VAL A 4 -56.99 -31.04 4.39
N MET A 5 -56.26 -30.40 3.45
CA MET A 5 -56.34 -28.97 3.02
C MET A 5 -55.90 -27.84 3.97
N ASP A 6 -55.37 -26.70 3.53
CA ASP A 6 -54.69 -26.27 2.29
C ASP A 6 -54.12 -24.86 2.54
N ASP A 7 -53.15 -24.51 1.71
CA ASP A 7 -52.98 -23.18 1.09
C ASP A 7 -52.08 -22.05 1.63
N ASN A 8 -51.12 -21.75 0.74
CA ASN A 8 -50.55 -20.49 0.27
C ASN A 8 -50.06 -19.38 1.23
N GLY A 9 -48.76 -19.07 1.07
CA GLY A 9 -48.44 -17.94 0.20
C GLY A 9 -47.51 -16.83 0.74
N LYS A 10 -46.32 -16.78 0.13
CA LYS A 10 -45.51 -15.60 -0.25
C LYS A 10 -44.62 -14.90 0.79
N ASP A 11 -43.33 -15.17 0.58
CA ASP A 11 -42.18 -14.26 0.70
C ASP A 11 -42.50 -12.79 0.36
N ARG A 12 -42.09 -11.88 1.25
CA ARG A 12 -41.78 -10.48 0.93
C ARG A 12 -40.59 -9.96 1.74
N ASN A 13 -39.56 -9.56 1.00
CA ASN A 13 -38.44 -8.70 1.37
C ASN A 13 -38.82 -7.60 2.37
N ALA A 14 -38.20 -7.60 3.56
CA ALA A 14 -38.27 -6.50 4.51
C ALA A 14 -37.11 -5.52 4.28
N ARG A 15 -37.44 -4.39 3.65
CA ARG A 15 -36.60 -3.19 3.53
C ARG A 15 -36.77 -2.41 4.84
N VAL A 16 -35.72 -2.31 5.66
CA VAL A 16 -35.79 -1.59 6.95
C VAL A 16 -35.85 -0.08 6.66
N LYS A 17 -37.01 0.51 6.93
CA LYS A 17 -37.19 1.95 7.18
C LYS A 17 -37.16 2.16 8.69
N VAL A 18 -36.34 3.08 9.17
CA VAL A 18 -36.44 3.59 10.55
C VAL A 18 -37.28 4.86 10.49
N GLU A 19 -38.54 4.77 10.87
CA GLU A 19 -39.40 5.91 11.22
C GLU A 19 -39.83 5.71 12.68
N ALA A 20 -39.35 6.58 13.58
CA ALA A 20 -39.76 6.61 14.97
C ALA A 20 -41.15 7.27 15.07
N LYS A 21 -42.10 6.63 15.76
CA LYS A 21 -43.37 7.23 16.16
C LYS A 21 -43.34 7.56 17.65
N THR A 22 -43.63 8.82 17.95
CA THR A 22 -43.97 9.40 19.24
C THR A 22 -45.41 9.07 19.64
N ASP A 23 -45.66 8.92 20.95
CA ASP A 23 -46.80 9.55 21.63
C ASP A 23 -46.63 9.46 23.16
N GLY A 24 -46.83 10.60 23.85
CA GLY A 24 -46.97 10.67 25.31
C GLY A 24 -46.35 11.92 25.94
N LYS A 25 -47.15 12.99 26.05
CA LYS A 25 -46.86 14.24 26.77
C LYS A 25 -46.42 14.00 28.23
N ASP A 26 -45.36 14.68 28.65
CA ASP A 26 -45.29 15.27 29.99
C ASP A 26 -44.45 16.56 29.95
N ASP A 27 -45.01 17.63 30.51
CA ASP A 27 -44.45 18.97 30.59
C ASP A 27 -43.17 18.99 31.46
N ARG A 28 -42.05 19.37 30.87
CA ARG A 28 -40.95 20.12 31.50
C ARG A 28 -39.94 20.52 30.43
N GLY A 29 -39.65 21.82 30.34
CA GLY A 29 -38.89 22.43 29.25
C GLY A 29 -37.51 21.81 29.02
N GLU A 30 -37.28 21.39 27.78
CA GLU A 30 -35.96 21.16 27.20
C GLU A 30 -35.85 22.01 25.94
N ALA A 31 -34.66 22.58 25.75
CA ALA A 31 -34.36 23.49 24.67
C ALA A 31 -34.56 22.82 23.31
N ASP A 32 -35.15 23.59 22.41
CA ASP A 32 -35.29 23.37 20.96
C ASP A 32 -33.92 23.02 20.34
N ASP A 33 -33.68 21.73 20.07
CA ASP A 33 -32.53 21.25 19.29
C ASP A 33 -32.95 21.31 17.82
N GLY A 34 -32.72 22.48 17.22
CA GLY A 34 -33.14 22.81 15.86
C GLY A 34 -32.51 21.93 14.79
N ASP A 35 -33.25 21.76 13.68
CA ASP A 35 -32.88 21.09 12.43
C ASP A 35 -31.38 21.19 12.09
N GLU A 36 -30.60 20.17 12.47
CA GLU A 36 -29.22 20.08 12.03
C GLU A 36 -29.14 19.52 10.59
N PRO A 37 -28.28 20.08 9.71
CA PRO A 37 -28.17 19.62 8.32
C PRO A 37 -27.78 18.14 8.22
N LEU A 38 -28.58 17.38 7.45
CA LEU A 38 -28.29 15.98 7.12
C LEU A 38 -27.28 15.91 5.97
N LEU A 39 -26.14 15.29 6.22
CA LEU A 39 -25.14 14.95 5.22
C LEU A 39 -25.55 13.65 4.50
N PHE A 40 -25.50 13.64 3.18
CA PHE A 40 -25.97 12.51 2.34
C PHE A 40 -24.82 11.80 1.62
N ILE A 41 -24.87 10.46 1.59
CA ILE A 41 -23.96 9.61 0.81
C ILE A 41 -24.16 9.88 -0.69
N GLY A 42 -23.06 9.94 -1.45
CA GLY A 42 -23.00 10.21 -2.88
C GLY A 42 -22.95 11.70 -3.24
N GLU A 43 -23.22 12.59 -2.29
CA GLU A 43 -23.16 14.03 -2.50
C GLU A 43 -21.76 14.58 -2.21
N HIS A 44 -21.41 15.69 -2.87
CA HIS A 44 -20.12 16.36 -2.71
C HIS A 44 -20.25 17.56 -1.77
N TYR A 45 -19.29 17.71 -0.87
CA TYR A 45 -19.21 18.81 0.09
C TYR A 45 -17.80 19.36 0.18
N MET A 46 -17.68 20.61 0.62
CA MET A 46 -16.39 21.17 0.98
C MET A 46 -15.99 20.65 2.37
N VAL A 47 -14.86 19.95 2.45
CA VAL A 47 -14.38 19.28 3.66
C VAL A 47 -13.00 19.80 4.05
N LYS A 48 -12.84 20.15 5.33
CA LYS A 48 -11.57 20.63 5.89
C LYS A 48 -10.66 19.47 6.27
N ARG A 49 -9.48 19.40 5.67
CA ARG A 49 -8.46 18.37 5.96
C ARG A 49 -7.68 18.66 7.24
N SER A 50 -6.79 17.74 7.61
CA SER A 50 -5.90 17.86 8.76
C SER A 50 -4.84 18.96 8.63
N ASP A 51 -4.52 19.39 7.40
CA ASP A 51 -3.63 20.52 7.11
C ASP A 51 -4.35 21.87 7.04
N ASP A 52 -5.59 21.92 7.54
CA ASP A 52 -6.49 23.07 7.53
C ASP A 52 -6.91 23.58 6.15
N THR A 53 -6.63 22.82 5.07
CA THR A 53 -7.08 23.17 3.72
C THR A 53 -8.46 22.60 3.40
N TRP A 54 -9.22 23.31 2.57
CA TRP A 54 -10.57 22.93 2.15
C TRP A 54 -10.55 22.29 0.76
N HIS A 55 -11.20 21.14 0.61
CA HIS A 55 -11.28 20.40 -0.64
C HIS A 55 -12.70 19.88 -0.87
N SER A 56 -13.12 19.83 -2.14
CA SER A 56 -14.34 19.13 -2.53
C SER A 56 -14.16 17.63 -2.34
N ALA A 57 -15.14 16.97 -1.72
CA ALA A 57 -15.10 15.55 -1.45
C ALA A 57 -16.50 14.90 -1.51
N GLU A 58 -16.56 13.70 -2.09
CA GLU A 58 -17.75 12.83 -2.09
C GLU A 58 -17.86 12.08 -0.75
N ILE A 59 -19.04 12.09 -0.13
CA ILE A 59 -19.32 11.19 1.00
C ILE A 59 -19.61 9.79 0.46
N ILE A 60 -18.78 8.82 0.81
CA ILE A 60 -18.92 7.43 0.33
C ILE A 60 -19.70 6.57 1.33
N GLU A 61 -19.46 6.74 2.63
CA GLU A 61 -20.05 5.88 3.66
C GLU A 61 -20.18 6.63 5.00
N VAL A 62 -21.09 6.18 5.86
CA VAL A 62 -21.28 6.72 7.21
C VAL A 62 -21.18 5.62 8.24
N ARG A 63 -20.48 5.89 9.35
CA ARG A 63 -20.43 4.97 10.50
C ARG A 63 -20.70 5.68 11.80
N ASN A 64 -21.07 4.90 12.79
CA ASN A 64 -21.10 5.32 14.19
C ASN A 64 -19.86 4.76 14.90
N ASN A 65 -19.02 5.66 15.41
CA ASN A 65 -17.81 5.31 16.14
C ASN A 65 -18.11 5.10 17.64
N PHE A 66 -18.39 3.85 17.99
CA PHE A 66 -18.64 3.44 19.38
C PHE A 66 -17.41 3.52 20.29
N GLN A 67 -16.19 3.56 19.74
CA GLN A 67 -14.97 3.64 20.54
C GLN A 67 -14.68 5.08 21.01
N GLU A 68 -15.11 6.09 20.26
CA GLU A 68 -14.92 7.52 20.58
C GLU A 68 -16.24 8.24 20.87
N GLY A 69 -17.04 7.66 21.78
CA GLY A 69 -18.21 8.37 22.34
C GLY A 69 -19.44 8.42 21.43
N ASN A 70 -19.60 7.45 20.52
CA ASN A 70 -20.79 7.26 19.69
C ASN A 70 -21.06 8.43 18.72
N ARG A 71 -19.98 8.92 18.09
CA ARG A 71 -20.03 10.02 17.11
C ARG A 71 -20.23 9.48 15.70
N TYR A 72 -20.96 10.24 14.88
CA TYR A 72 -21.09 9.96 13.46
C TYR A 72 -19.89 10.48 12.69
N GLU A 73 -19.30 9.60 11.90
CA GLU A 73 -18.17 9.90 11.03
C GLU A 73 -18.52 9.54 9.58
N TYR A 74 -17.95 10.30 8.66
CA TYR A 74 -18.22 10.23 7.22
C TYR A 74 -16.94 9.89 6.49
N TYR A 75 -16.93 8.78 5.74
CA TYR A 75 -15.80 8.41 4.90
C TYR A 75 -15.85 9.21 3.61
N VAL A 76 -14.82 10.00 3.34
CA VAL A 76 -14.81 10.94 2.22
C VAL A 76 -13.70 10.64 1.22
N HIS A 77 -14.00 10.81 -0.06
CA HIS A 77 -13.01 10.80 -1.14
C HIS A 77 -12.82 12.20 -1.70
N TYR A 78 -11.58 12.69 -1.69
CA TYR A 78 -11.25 14.03 -2.16
C TYR A 78 -11.05 14.06 -3.68
N ASP A 79 -11.73 15.00 -4.35
CA ASP A 79 -11.73 15.12 -5.80
C ASP A 79 -10.30 15.31 -6.36
N GLY A 80 -9.89 14.42 -7.26
CA GLY A 80 -8.57 14.48 -7.90
C GLY A 80 -7.40 14.03 -7.02
N PHE A 81 -7.65 13.53 -5.81
CA PHE A 81 -6.64 12.95 -4.93
C PHE A 81 -6.62 11.42 -5.00
N ASN A 82 -5.48 10.83 -4.64
CA ASN A 82 -5.34 9.38 -4.55
C ASN A 82 -6.14 8.85 -3.35
N ARG A 83 -6.88 7.74 -3.52
CA ARG A 83 -7.70 7.09 -2.47
C ARG A 83 -6.98 6.77 -1.16
N ARG A 84 -5.64 6.68 -1.16
CA ARG A 84 -4.85 6.55 0.08
C ARG A 84 -5.03 7.73 1.05
N LEU A 85 -5.55 8.85 0.56
CA LEU A 85 -5.83 10.07 1.32
C LEU A 85 -7.27 10.12 1.80
N ASP A 86 -8.11 9.14 1.46
CA ASP A 86 -9.47 9.03 1.96
C ASP A 86 -9.43 8.74 3.47
N GLU A 87 -10.32 9.41 4.19
CA GLU A 87 -10.34 9.42 5.65
C GLU A 87 -11.78 9.50 6.18
N TRP A 88 -11.97 9.08 7.43
CA TRP A 88 -13.20 9.36 8.17
C TRP A 88 -13.08 10.73 8.81
N VAL A 89 -14.07 11.58 8.55
CA VAL A 89 -14.15 12.93 9.08
C VAL A 89 -15.41 13.10 9.93
N ASP A 90 -15.29 13.88 10.99
CA ASP A 90 -16.45 14.31 11.78
C ASP A 90 -17.32 15.33 11.04
N LYS A 91 -18.59 15.41 11.42
CA LYS A 91 -19.57 16.38 10.88
C LYS A 91 -19.07 17.84 10.90
N PHE A 92 -18.29 18.23 11.90
CA PHE A 92 -17.78 19.61 12.03
C PHE A 92 -16.69 19.98 11.01
N LYS A 93 -16.18 19.01 10.24
CA LYS A 93 -15.21 19.26 9.15
C LYS A 93 -15.87 19.69 7.85
N PHE A 94 -17.20 19.62 7.75
CA PHE A 94 -17.95 20.01 6.57
C PHE A 94 -18.31 21.50 6.62
N ASP A 95 -18.20 22.19 5.49
CA ASP A 95 -18.74 23.53 5.34
C ASP A 95 -20.26 23.46 5.13
N LEU A 96 -21.00 23.64 6.23
CA LEU A 96 -22.45 23.67 6.22
C LEU A 96 -23.03 25.07 5.94
N SER A 97 -22.18 26.10 5.78
CA SER A 97 -22.63 27.49 5.59
C SER A 97 -23.30 27.74 4.23
N SER A 98 -23.12 26.83 3.28
CA SER A 98 -23.56 26.99 1.89
C SER A 98 -24.99 26.51 1.60
N ARG A 99 -25.69 25.90 2.58
CA ARG A 99 -26.99 25.25 2.36
C ARG A 99 -28.23 26.00 2.88
N GLU A 100 -28.07 27.15 3.54
CA GLU A 100 -29.20 28.00 4.01
C GLU A 100 -30.01 28.69 2.89
N LYS A 101 -29.86 28.29 1.62
CA LYS A 101 -30.63 28.87 0.50
C LYS A 101 -31.11 27.84 -0.51
N ILE A 102 -31.71 26.74 -0.06
CA ILE A 102 -32.55 25.93 -0.95
C ILE A 102 -33.78 25.45 -0.18
N ASP A 103 -34.77 26.34 -0.02
CA ASP A 103 -36.15 25.98 -0.35
C ASP A 103 -37.01 27.22 -0.63
N ILE A 104 -38.06 27.05 -1.46
CA ILE A 104 -38.97 28.07 -2.03
C ILE A 104 -38.46 28.75 -3.33
N ASN A 105 -38.40 28.00 -4.44
CA ASN A 105 -38.97 28.42 -5.75
C ASN A 105 -38.67 27.44 -6.92
N ALA A 106 -38.65 26.13 -6.68
CA ALA A 106 -38.65 25.14 -7.77
C ALA A 106 -40.06 24.65 -8.12
N LYS A 107 -40.99 25.58 -8.38
CA LYS A 107 -42.19 25.34 -9.20
C LYS A 107 -42.49 26.62 -9.97
N VAL A 108 -42.16 26.59 -11.26
CA VAL A 108 -42.83 27.23 -12.42
C VAL A 108 -41.79 27.50 -13.52
N SER A 109 -42.13 27.02 -14.71
CA SER A 109 -41.53 27.30 -16.03
C SER A 109 -40.33 26.47 -16.48
N GLN A 110 -40.67 25.27 -17.00
CA GLN A 110 -40.03 24.72 -18.19
C GLN A 110 -40.23 25.64 -19.41
N ASN A 111 -39.27 25.55 -20.35
CA ASN A 111 -39.25 26.03 -21.74
C ASN A 111 -38.72 27.44 -22.03
N ALA A 112 -37.44 27.53 -22.42
CA ALA A 112 -37.05 28.11 -23.72
C ALA A 112 -35.57 27.81 -24.04
N ILE A 113 -35.36 27.20 -25.20
CA ILE A 113 -34.08 27.02 -25.90
C ILE A 113 -33.71 28.37 -26.54
N ALA A 114 -32.46 28.84 -26.38
CA ALA A 114 -31.72 29.56 -27.43
C ALA A 114 -30.26 29.86 -27.03
N VAL A 115 -29.37 29.27 -27.83
CA VAL A 115 -28.05 29.73 -28.26
C VAL A 115 -27.75 31.23 -28.02
N SER A 116 -26.63 31.52 -27.37
CA SER A 116 -25.73 32.60 -27.78
C SER A 116 -24.35 32.47 -27.15
N GLN A 117 -23.36 32.37 -28.02
CA GLN A 117 -21.95 32.58 -27.74
C GLN A 117 -21.73 34.02 -27.29
N THR A 118 -20.92 34.24 -26.25
CA THR A 118 -19.96 35.37 -26.22
C THR A 118 -18.77 35.03 -25.31
N ASN A 119 -17.59 35.24 -25.89
CA ASN A 119 -16.28 35.21 -25.24
C ASN A 119 -16.19 36.24 -24.10
N SER A 120 -15.50 35.90 -23.02
CA SER A 120 -14.57 36.85 -22.41
C SER A 120 -13.43 36.12 -21.69
N ASP A 121 -12.23 36.40 -22.18
CA ASP A 121 -10.92 36.04 -21.64
C ASP A 121 -10.74 36.50 -20.18
N SER A 122 -10.09 35.65 -19.38
CA SER A 122 -9.19 36.14 -18.33
C SER A 122 -7.97 35.23 -18.22
N ASP A 123 -6.88 35.73 -18.81
CA ASP A 123 -5.51 35.26 -18.87
C ASP A 123 -4.91 34.74 -17.54
N LYS A 124 -4.38 33.51 -17.57
CA LYS A 124 -3.08 33.16 -16.96
C LYS A 124 -2.30 32.24 -17.92
N PRO A 125 -0.97 32.40 -18.05
CA PRO A 125 -0.22 31.85 -19.16
C PRO A 125 0.01 30.34 -18.98
N ASP A 126 -0.69 29.55 -19.79
CA ASP A 126 -0.45 28.13 -19.97
C ASP A 126 0.96 27.92 -20.56
N ARG A 127 1.91 27.52 -19.72
CA ARG A 127 3.19 26.99 -20.20
C ARG A 127 2.90 25.70 -20.95
N LYS A 128 2.82 25.77 -22.29
CA LYS A 128 2.74 24.59 -23.17
C LYS A 128 3.90 23.63 -22.87
N ILE A 129 3.57 22.58 -22.13
CA ILE A 129 4.51 21.49 -21.79
C ILE A 129 4.83 20.72 -23.07
N THR A 130 6.12 20.53 -23.34
CA THR A 130 6.56 19.73 -24.49
C THR A 130 6.15 18.25 -24.32
N ARG A 131 5.90 17.53 -25.42
CA ARG A 131 5.51 16.10 -25.40
C ARG A 131 6.45 15.21 -24.55
N ASN A 132 7.72 15.58 -24.45
CA ASN A 132 8.73 14.88 -23.64
C ASN A 132 8.66 15.23 -22.14
N GLN A 133 8.31 16.48 -21.80
CA GLN A 133 8.04 16.88 -20.41
C GLN A 133 6.70 16.34 -19.91
N LYS A 134 5.68 16.21 -20.79
CA LYS A 134 4.40 15.56 -20.46
C LYS A 134 4.61 14.08 -20.16
N ARG A 135 5.38 13.36 -20.99
CA ARG A 135 5.80 11.97 -20.68
C ARG A 135 6.53 11.86 -19.34
N LYS A 136 7.49 12.73 -19.05
CA LYS A 136 8.18 12.73 -17.74
C LYS A 136 7.24 13.08 -16.58
N HIS A 137 6.29 13.98 -16.77
CA HIS A 137 5.30 14.36 -15.76
C HIS A 137 4.33 13.20 -15.48
N ASP A 138 3.83 12.54 -16.52
CA ASP A 138 2.96 11.37 -16.44
C ASP A 138 3.71 10.13 -15.87
N GLU A 139 5.01 10.00 -16.16
CA GLU A 139 5.91 9.00 -15.56
C GLU A 139 6.26 9.28 -14.09
N ILE A 140 6.18 10.54 -13.64
CA ILE A 140 6.47 10.94 -12.25
C ILE A 140 5.18 10.89 -11.40
N ASN A 141 4.02 11.16 -12.00
CA ASN A 141 2.72 11.22 -11.31
C ASN A 141 1.87 9.96 -11.46
N HIS A 142 2.30 8.98 -12.27
CA HIS A 142 1.77 7.62 -12.37
C HIS A 142 0.27 7.51 -12.04
N ILE A 143 -0.55 8.21 -12.83
CA ILE A 143 -1.99 7.96 -12.90
C ILE A 143 -2.13 6.46 -13.19
N GLN A 144 -2.91 5.75 -12.36
CA GLN A 144 -3.22 4.33 -12.56
C GLN A 144 -3.50 4.10 -14.05
N LYS A 145 -2.91 3.03 -14.61
CA LYS A 145 -3.26 2.63 -15.97
C LYS A 145 -4.78 2.53 -16.05
N SER A 146 -5.37 3.23 -17.01
CA SER A 146 -6.81 3.16 -17.24
C SER A 146 -7.21 1.69 -17.36
N PHE A 147 -8.35 1.31 -16.78
CA PHE A 147 -8.96 -0.02 -16.95
C PHE A 147 -9.01 -0.49 -18.41
N ALA A 148 -8.93 0.44 -19.37
CA ALA A 148 -8.87 0.16 -20.79
C ALA A 148 -7.57 -0.52 -21.28
N GLU A 149 -6.47 -0.50 -20.51
CA GLU A 149 -5.19 -1.12 -20.88
C GLU A 149 -4.99 -2.53 -20.31
N MET A 150 -5.95 -3.03 -19.53
CA MET A 150 -5.91 -4.35 -18.89
C MET A 150 -6.77 -5.36 -19.62
N ASP A 151 -6.42 -6.64 -19.49
CA ASP A 151 -7.29 -7.69 -20.03
C ASP A 151 -8.64 -7.70 -19.28
N PRO A 152 -9.74 -8.11 -19.95
CA PRO A 152 -11.08 -8.01 -19.36
C PRO A 152 -11.25 -8.74 -18.03
N THR A 153 -10.53 -9.84 -17.82
CA THR A 153 -10.56 -10.64 -16.58
C THR A 153 -9.86 -9.93 -15.44
N THR A 154 -8.66 -9.39 -15.66
CA THR A 154 -7.93 -8.58 -14.67
C THR A 154 -8.70 -7.30 -14.34
N ALA A 155 -9.25 -6.63 -15.36
CA ALA A 155 -10.06 -5.43 -15.14
C ALA A 155 -11.36 -5.71 -14.36
N ALA A 156 -11.98 -6.89 -14.53
CA ALA A 156 -13.15 -7.28 -13.75
C ALA A 156 -12.79 -7.59 -12.29
N LEU A 157 -11.72 -8.36 -12.07
CA LEU A 157 -11.19 -8.66 -10.73
C LEU A 157 -10.78 -7.38 -9.99
N GLU A 158 -10.15 -6.44 -10.68
CA GLU A 158 -9.78 -5.15 -10.10
C GLU A 158 -11.00 -4.29 -9.78
N ARG A 159 -12.03 -4.24 -10.63
CA ARG A 159 -13.28 -3.52 -10.30
C ARG A 159 -14.01 -4.13 -9.11
N GLU A 160 -14.06 -5.45 -9.02
CA GLU A 160 -14.64 -6.15 -7.88
C GLU A 160 -13.82 -5.89 -6.60
N HIS A 161 -12.49 -5.96 -6.71
CA HIS A 161 -11.59 -5.62 -5.62
C HIS A 161 -11.78 -4.17 -5.16
N GLU A 162 -11.84 -3.22 -6.08
CA GLU A 162 -12.10 -1.80 -5.76
C GLU A 162 -13.46 -1.59 -5.12
N ALA A 163 -14.50 -2.29 -5.56
CA ALA A 163 -15.83 -2.18 -4.96
C ALA A 163 -15.84 -2.68 -3.51
N ILE A 164 -15.17 -3.80 -3.23
CA ILE A 164 -15.07 -4.38 -1.89
C ILE A 164 -14.16 -3.54 -0.97
N THR A 165 -13.11 -2.94 -1.53
CA THR A 165 -12.09 -2.17 -0.78
C THR A 165 -12.32 -0.67 -0.78
N LYS A 166 -13.46 -0.19 -1.32
CA LYS A 166 -13.79 1.23 -1.47
C LYS A 166 -13.75 1.99 -0.14
N VAL A 167 -14.11 1.33 0.95
CA VAL A 167 -14.15 1.92 2.30
C VAL A 167 -13.10 1.27 3.19
N LYS A 168 -12.15 2.07 3.66
CA LYS A 168 -11.20 1.68 4.70
C LYS A 168 -11.89 1.84 6.06
N TYR A 169 -12.17 0.74 6.74
CA TYR A 169 -12.79 0.79 8.07
C TYR A 169 -11.76 0.92 9.20
N VAL A 170 -10.63 0.22 9.12
CA VAL A 170 -9.54 0.39 10.09
C VAL A 170 -8.72 1.60 9.69
N ASP A 171 -8.79 2.65 10.49
CA ASP A 171 -8.12 3.92 10.17
C ASP A 171 -6.77 4.04 10.80
N LYS A 172 -6.64 3.50 12.01
CA LYS A 172 -5.41 3.60 12.78
C LYS A 172 -5.05 2.27 13.40
N ILE A 173 -3.76 2.08 13.57
CA ILE A 173 -3.24 0.99 14.40
C ILE A 173 -2.35 1.56 15.50
N GLN A 174 -2.48 1.02 16.71
CA GLN A 174 -1.43 1.09 17.71
C GLN A 174 -0.43 -0.03 17.44
N PHE A 175 0.83 0.32 17.13
CA PHE A 175 1.91 -0.63 16.90
C PHE A 175 3.14 -0.23 17.74
N GLY A 176 3.36 -0.95 18.84
CA GLY A 176 4.38 -0.58 19.82
C GLY A 176 4.14 0.85 20.35
N LYS A 177 5.15 1.72 20.22
CA LYS A 177 5.07 3.14 20.60
C LYS A 177 4.42 4.06 19.55
N TYR A 178 4.01 3.53 18.39
CA TYR A 178 3.48 4.34 17.29
C TYR A 178 1.97 4.16 17.15
N GLU A 179 1.28 5.27 16.91
CA GLU A 179 -0.03 5.27 16.25
C GLU A 179 0.21 5.55 14.76
N ILE A 180 -0.34 4.70 13.88
CA ILE A 180 -0.08 4.74 12.44
C ILE A 180 -1.40 4.73 11.69
N ASP A 181 -1.61 5.72 10.82
CA ASP A 181 -2.76 5.79 9.92
C ASP A 181 -2.63 4.75 8.80
N ALA A 182 -3.69 3.99 8.58
CA ALA A 182 -3.79 3.04 7.48
C ALA A 182 -4.07 3.75 6.16
N TRP A 183 -3.46 3.27 5.08
CA TRP A 183 -3.57 3.85 3.74
C TRP A 183 -4.62 3.13 2.89
N TYR A 184 -4.80 1.84 3.13
CA TYR A 184 -5.67 0.98 2.34
C TYR A 184 -6.51 0.07 3.24
N PHE A 185 -7.61 -0.43 2.69
CA PHE A 185 -8.38 -1.50 3.29
C PHE A 185 -7.52 -2.76 3.50
N SER A 186 -7.70 -3.41 4.65
CA SER A 186 -7.16 -4.73 4.96
C SER A 186 -8.27 -5.67 5.47
N PRO A 187 -8.36 -6.92 4.98
CA PRO A 187 -9.43 -7.84 5.30
C PRO A 187 -9.22 -8.53 6.65
N PHE A 188 -9.13 -7.75 7.72
CA PHE A 188 -9.23 -8.29 9.07
C PHE A 188 -10.59 -8.97 9.25
N PRO A 189 -10.71 -10.03 10.08
CA PRO A 189 -11.99 -10.68 10.35
C PRO A 189 -13.04 -9.65 10.79
N GLU A 190 -14.32 -9.88 10.44
CA GLU A 190 -15.38 -8.87 10.50
C GLU A 190 -15.47 -8.13 11.85
N GLU A 191 -15.29 -8.86 12.96
CA GLU A 191 -15.30 -8.31 14.32
C GLU A 191 -14.20 -7.27 14.62
N TYR A 192 -13.10 -7.29 13.84
CA TYR A 192 -11.98 -6.35 13.88
C TYR A 192 -12.01 -5.37 12.71
N GLY A 193 -12.45 -5.83 11.54
CA GLY A 193 -12.39 -5.06 10.29
C GLY A 193 -13.17 -3.75 10.35
N LYS A 194 -14.25 -3.68 11.14
CA LYS A 194 -15.10 -2.48 11.30
C LYS A 194 -14.65 -1.54 12.44
N GLN A 195 -13.51 -1.80 13.07
CA GLN A 195 -13.03 -1.01 14.21
C GLN A 195 -12.21 0.20 13.71
N PRO A 196 -12.41 1.40 14.28
CA PRO A 196 -11.65 2.59 13.87
C PRO A 196 -10.16 2.43 14.19
N LYS A 197 -9.85 1.79 15.32
CA LYS A 197 -8.49 1.53 15.79
C LYS A 197 -8.29 0.06 16.15
N LEU A 198 -7.17 -0.51 15.68
CA LEU A 198 -6.69 -1.82 16.12
C LEU A 198 -5.41 -1.70 16.95
N TRP A 199 -5.24 -2.62 17.89
CA TRP A 199 -4.08 -2.70 18.76
C TRP A 199 -3.26 -3.94 18.38
N ILE A 200 -2.05 -3.74 17.87
CA ILE A 200 -1.24 -4.81 17.29
C ILE A 200 0.05 -4.96 18.10
N CYS A 201 0.30 -6.18 18.59
CA CYS A 201 1.55 -6.51 19.28
C CYS A 201 2.73 -6.41 18.31
N GLU A 202 3.75 -5.63 18.68
CA GLU A 202 4.91 -5.40 17.80
C GLU A 202 5.80 -6.63 17.61
N TYR A 203 5.69 -7.63 18.50
CA TYR A 203 6.50 -8.85 18.46
C TYR A 203 5.79 -10.00 17.77
N CYS A 204 4.58 -10.38 18.22
CA CYS A 204 3.85 -11.55 17.68
C CYS A 204 2.79 -11.19 16.63
N LEU A 205 2.58 -9.89 16.37
CA LEU A 205 1.65 -9.34 15.40
C LEU A 205 0.17 -9.66 15.67
N LYS A 206 -0.16 -10.21 16.84
CA LYS A 206 -1.55 -10.40 17.26
C LYS A 206 -2.25 -9.04 17.30
N TYR A 207 -3.39 -8.95 16.60
CA TYR A 207 -4.27 -7.80 16.61
C TYR A 207 -5.40 -7.98 17.65
N MET A 208 -5.81 -6.87 18.25
CA MET A 208 -6.83 -6.79 19.29
C MET A 208 -7.70 -5.55 19.08
N ARG A 209 -8.95 -5.64 19.51
CA ARG A 209 -9.92 -4.54 19.38
C ARG A 209 -9.78 -3.47 20.47
N LEU A 210 -9.44 -3.86 21.69
CA LEU A 210 -9.50 -2.99 22.87
C LEU A 210 -8.11 -2.76 23.47
N GLU A 211 -7.87 -1.55 23.96
CA GLU A 211 -6.64 -1.23 24.68
C GLU A 211 -6.44 -2.14 25.90
N LYS A 212 -7.52 -2.42 26.63
CA LYS A 212 -7.49 -3.27 27.83
C LYS A 212 -6.94 -4.66 27.51
N THR A 213 -7.38 -5.29 26.42
CA THR A 213 -6.89 -6.61 26.02
C THR A 213 -5.47 -6.55 25.48
N TYR A 214 -5.09 -5.46 24.81
CA TYR A 214 -3.71 -5.21 24.41
C TYR A 214 -2.76 -5.10 25.61
N ARG A 215 -3.10 -4.32 26.64
CA ARG A 215 -2.27 -4.19 27.85
C ARG A 215 -2.10 -5.53 28.58
N TYR A 216 -3.16 -6.33 28.68
CA TYR A 216 -3.05 -7.69 29.23
C TYR A 216 -2.13 -8.57 28.37
N HIS A 217 -2.28 -8.53 27.06
CA HIS A 217 -1.42 -9.27 26.15
C HIS A 217 0.05 -8.85 26.27
N GLN A 218 0.36 -7.55 26.40
CA GLN A 218 1.74 -7.08 26.56
C GLN A 218 2.43 -7.64 27.81
N ARG A 219 1.68 -7.86 28.89
CA ARG A 219 2.19 -8.48 30.12
C ARG A 219 2.47 -9.96 29.95
N ASP A 220 1.56 -10.67 29.28
CA ASP A 220 1.59 -12.14 29.21
C ASP A 220 2.41 -12.65 28.01
N CYS A 221 2.59 -11.83 26.97
CA CYS A 221 3.34 -12.17 25.77
C CYS A 221 4.84 -12.29 26.08
N THR A 222 5.41 -13.46 25.82
CA THR A 222 6.83 -13.76 26.02
C THR A 222 7.71 -13.45 24.80
N TRP A 223 7.10 -13.18 23.64
CA TRP A 223 7.83 -12.87 22.41
C TRP A 223 8.51 -11.51 22.48
N ARG A 224 9.79 -11.44 22.12
CA ARG A 224 10.59 -10.20 22.02
C ARG A 224 11.35 -10.08 20.69
N GLN A 225 11.01 -10.92 19.73
CA GLN A 225 11.56 -10.93 18.39
C GLN A 225 10.60 -11.67 17.45
N PRO A 226 10.76 -11.56 16.12
CA PRO A 226 10.05 -12.41 15.18
C PRO A 226 10.29 -13.89 15.47
N VAL A 227 9.33 -14.71 15.05
CA VAL A 227 9.49 -16.17 14.93
C VAL A 227 10.55 -16.51 13.89
N GLY A 228 10.80 -17.80 13.66
CA GLY A 228 11.76 -18.26 12.66
C GLY A 228 13.21 -18.07 13.09
N LYS A 229 14.10 -17.94 12.11
CA LYS A 229 15.55 -17.98 12.30
C LYS A 229 16.18 -16.62 12.05
N GLU A 230 16.99 -16.13 12.99
CA GLU A 230 17.87 -14.99 12.73
C GLU A 230 18.99 -15.41 11.77
N ILE A 231 18.97 -14.87 10.54
CA ILE A 231 19.93 -15.21 9.49
C ILE A 231 20.95 -14.10 9.25
N TYR A 232 20.73 -12.91 9.82
CA TYR A 232 21.66 -11.79 9.70
C TYR A 232 21.64 -10.96 10.97
N ARG A 233 22.83 -10.58 11.46
CA ARG A 233 22.99 -9.63 12.56
C ARG A 233 24.20 -8.73 12.32
N LYS A 234 23.99 -7.41 12.29
CA LYS A 234 25.07 -6.42 12.33
C LYS A 234 24.68 -5.23 13.21
N GLY A 235 25.39 -5.06 14.32
CA GLY A 235 25.08 -4.00 15.29
C GLY A 235 23.67 -4.15 15.85
N THR A 236 22.80 -3.16 15.60
CA THR A 236 21.38 -3.14 16.00
C THR A 236 20.43 -3.62 14.91
N ILE A 237 20.92 -4.08 13.76
CA ILE A 237 20.07 -4.53 12.64
C ILE A 237 20.10 -6.05 12.56
N SER A 238 18.91 -6.66 12.56
CA SER A 238 18.70 -8.10 12.40
C SER A 238 17.73 -8.41 11.26
N VAL A 239 17.94 -9.55 10.59
CA VAL A 239 16.96 -10.11 9.64
C VAL A 239 16.61 -11.53 10.06
N PHE A 240 15.31 -11.80 10.18
CA PHE A 240 14.76 -13.11 10.48
C PHE A 240 14.11 -13.73 9.24
N GLU A 241 14.40 -14.98 8.96
CA GLU A 241 13.71 -15.79 7.96
C GLU A 241 12.57 -16.55 8.63
N VAL A 242 11.36 -16.38 8.12
CA VAL A 242 10.14 -17.00 8.61
C VAL A 242 9.49 -17.78 7.49
N ASP A 243 9.34 -19.09 7.68
CA ASP A 243 8.58 -19.94 6.77
C ASP A 243 7.07 -19.80 7.05
N GLY A 244 6.29 -19.39 6.04
CA GLY A 244 4.85 -19.22 6.17
C GLY A 244 4.07 -20.51 6.44
N LYS A 245 4.63 -21.67 6.08
CA LYS A 245 4.07 -22.99 6.40
C LYS A 245 4.29 -23.35 7.87
N GLU A 246 5.47 -23.07 8.42
CA GLU A 246 5.81 -23.36 9.81
C GLU A 246 5.17 -22.36 10.79
N HIS A 247 5.02 -21.11 10.37
CA HIS A 247 4.55 -20.00 11.21
C HIS A 247 3.33 -19.28 10.61
N LYS A 248 2.32 -20.06 10.21
CA LYS A 248 1.11 -19.59 9.51
C LYS A 248 0.44 -18.37 10.14
N ILE A 249 0.15 -18.42 11.44
CA ILE A 249 -0.54 -17.31 12.14
C ILE A 249 0.28 -16.03 12.12
N TYR A 250 1.59 -16.12 12.35
CA TYR A 250 2.47 -14.95 12.31
C TYR A 250 2.51 -14.32 10.92
N ALA A 251 2.67 -15.16 9.89
CA ALA A 251 2.72 -14.72 8.50
C ALA A 251 1.38 -14.12 8.03
N GLN A 252 0.24 -14.69 8.44
CA GLN A 252 -1.09 -14.13 8.16
C GLN A 252 -1.27 -12.76 8.82
N ASN A 253 -0.90 -12.64 10.10
CA ASN A 253 -0.94 -11.36 10.82
C ASN A 253 -0.06 -10.30 10.16
N LEU A 254 1.14 -10.68 9.72
CA LEU A 254 2.04 -9.81 8.97
C LEU A 254 1.42 -9.37 7.63
N CYS A 255 0.77 -10.29 6.91
CA CYS A 255 0.09 -9.97 5.65
C CYS A 255 -1.07 -8.99 5.84
N LEU A 256 -1.90 -9.18 6.88
CA LEU A 256 -2.98 -8.27 7.23
C LEU A 256 -2.46 -6.88 7.62
N LEU A 257 -1.40 -6.82 8.43
CA LEU A 257 -0.70 -5.58 8.75
C LEU A 257 -0.17 -4.91 7.48
N ALA A 258 0.46 -5.68 6.59
CA ALA A 258 1.06 -5.14 5.38
C ALA A 258 0.02 -4.60 4.39
N LYS A 259 -1.15 -5.25 4.29
CA LYS A 259 -2.23 -4.83 3.40
C LYS A 259 -2.79 -3.45 3.76
N LEU A 260 -2.66 -2.99 5.01
CA LEU A 260 -2.99 -1.62 5.40
C LEU A 260 -2.13 -0.56 4.67
N PHE A 261 -0.98 -0.95 4.12
CA PHE A 261 -0.01 -0.06 3.49
C PHE A 261 0.35 -0.47 2.04
N LEU A 262 -0.25 -1.55 1.53
CA LEU A 262 -0.04 -2.09 0.19
C LEU A 262 -1.39 -2.20 -0.53
N ASP A 263 -1.54 -1.52 -1.64
CA ASP A 263 -2.78 -1.48 -2.42
C ASP A 263 -3.08 -2.87 -3.03
N HIS A 264 -2.18 -3.35 -3.87
CA HIS A 264 -2.36 -4.54 -4.70
C HIS A 264 -1.95 -5.87 -4.04
N LYS A 265 -1.95 -5.97 -2.71
CA LYS A 265 -1.66 -7.24 -2.04
C LYS A 265 -2.91 -8.14 -2.03
N THR A 266 -2.86 -9.23 -2.78
CA THR A 266 -4.00 -10.15 -2.97
C THR A 266 -3.95 -11.38 -2.06
N LEU A 267 -2.74 -11.86 -1.72
CA LEU A 267 -2.57 -13.05 -0.87
C LEU A 267 -2.24 -12.65 0.57
N PHE A 268 -3.14 -13.02 1.49
CA PHE A 268 -2.98 -12.75 2.93
C PHE A 268 -3.27 -13.96 3.84
N PHE A 269 -4.06 -14.94 3.39
CA PHE A 269 -4.32 -16.16 4.16
C PHE A 269 -3.52 -17.38 3.68
N ASP A 270 -3.29 -17.48 2.37
CA ASP A 270 -2.44 -18.52 1.79
C ASP A 270 -0.97 -18.08 1.82
N VAL A 271 -0.32 -18.36 2.95
CA VAL A 271 1.05 -17.92 3.25
C VAL A 271 2.08 -19.04 3.13
N GLU A 272 1.63 -20.29 2.99
CA GLU A 272 2.49 -21.47 2.98
C GLU A 272 3.51 -21.51 1.83
N PRO A 273 3.20 -20.98 0.63
CA PRO A 273 4.16 -20.89 -0.48
C PRO A 273 5.28 -19.86 -0.28
N PHE A 274 5.25 -19.06 0.79
CA PHE A 274 6.13 -17.91 0.96
C PHE A 274 7.14 -18.08 2.10
N LEU A 275 8.33 -17.52 1.87
CA LEU A 275 9.28 -17.14 2.90
C LEU A 275 9.14 -15.64 3.17
N PHE A 276 9.28 -15.24 4.43
CA PHE A 276 9.24 -13.85 4.86
C PHE A 276 10.56 -13.46 5.52
N TYR A 277 11.15 -12.37 5.06
CA TYR A 277 12.42 -11.84 5.57
C TYR A 277 12.13 -10.57 6.36
N ILE A 278 12.14 -10.71 7.67
CA ILE A 278 11.68 -9.70 8.63
C ILE A 278 12.88 -8.87 9.10
N LEU A 279 12.88 -7.58 8.78
CA LEU A 279 13.90 -6.64 9.21
C LEU A 279 13.51 -5.99 10.53
N CYS A 280 14.43 -6.03 11.49
CA CYS A 280 14.26 -5.46 12.82
C CYS A 280 15.38 -4.50 13.21
N GLU A 281 15.01 -3.46 13.96
CA GLU A 281 15.91 -2.74 14.85
C GLU A 281 15.89 -3.44 16.22
N VAL A 282 17.06 -3.69 16.80
CA VAL A 282 17.18 -4.40 18.08
C VAL A 282 17.78 -3.49 19.15
N ASP A 283 17.09 -3.43 20.28
CA ASP A 283 17.53 -2.72 21.48
C ASP A 283 17.60 -3.66 22.71
N LYS A 284 17.47 -3.11 23.92
CA LYS A 284 17.52 -3.90 25.17
C LYS A 284 16.21 -4.65 25.44
N GLN A 285 15.11 -4.21 24.84
CA GLN A 285 13.76 -4.72 25.02
C GLN A 285 13.47 -5.86 24.04
N GLY A 286 13.95 -5.75 22.80
CA GLY A 286 13.78 -6.80 21.81
C GLY A 286 14.14 -6.39 20.39
N ALA A 287 13.70 -7.19 19.43
CA ALA A 287 13.78 -6.92 18.00
C ALA A 287 12.44 -6.38 17.50
N HIS A 288 12.44 -5.09 17.13
CA HIS A 288 11.27 -4.33 16.71
C HIS A 288 11.13 -4.38 15.19
N LEU A 289 9.97 -4.83 14.69
CA LEU A 289 9.68 -4.86 13.27
C LEU A 289 9.79 -3.46 12.64
N VAL A 290 10.59 -3.36 11.58
CA VAL A 290 10.79 -2.13 10.79
C VAL A 290 10.22 -2.28 9.39
N GLY A 291 10.34 -3.48 8.82
CA GLY A 291 9.86 -3.80 7.49
C GLY A 291 10.10 -5.27 7.16
N TYR A 292 9.65 -5.70 5.99
CA TYR A 292 9.90 -7.04 5.52
C TYR A 292 9.85 -7.09 4.00
N PHE A 293 10.31 -8.21 3.44
CA PHE A 293 9.87 -8.65 2.13
C PHE A 293 9.45 -10.11 2.16
N SER A 294 8.55 -10.51 1.26
CA SER A 294 8.20 -11.92 1.02
C SER A 294 8.79 -12.41 -0.29
N LYS A 295 9.06 -13.71 -0.37
CA LYS A 295 9.58 -14.40 -1.54
C LYS A 295 8.85 -15.73 -1.69
N GLU A 296 8.39 -16.04 -2.90
CA GLU A 296 7.86 -17.37 -3.21
C GLU A 296 8.98 -18.41 -3.07
N LYS A 297 8.68 -19.56 -2.46
CA LYS A 297 9.61 -20.69 -2.39
C LYS A 297 9.95 -21.22 -3.78
N GLU A 298 8.97 -21.21 -4.66
CA GLU A 298 9.07 -21.58 -6.06
C GLU A 298 8.40 -20.48 -6.88
N SER A 299 9.20 -19.70 -7.62
CA SER A 299 8.69 -18.61 -8.48
C SER A 299 8.92 -18.98 -9.95
N PRO A 300 7.87 -19.29 -10.74
CA PRO A 300 7.99 -19.63 -12.15
C PRO A 300 8.65 -18.52 -12.98
N ASP A 301 8.38 -17.27 -12.62
CA ASP A 301 8.91 -16.07 -13.30
C ASP A 301 10.30 -15.67 -12.79
N GLY A 302 10.85 -16.39 -11.81
CA GLY A 302 12.14 -16.07 -11.20
C GLY A 302 12.11 -14.78 -10.36
N ASN A 303 10.97 -14.44 -9.78
CA ASN A 303 10.87 -13.28 -8.90
C ASN A 303 11.63 -13.56 -7.60
N ASN A 304 12.56 -12.67 -7.22
CA ASN A 304 13.28 -12.80 -5.95
C ASN A 304 12.59 -12.07 -4.79
N LEU A 305 11.50 -11.36 -5.10
CA LEU A 305 10.71 -10.58 -4.16
C LEU A 305 9.28 -10.45 -4.67
N ALA A 306 8.32 -10.82 -3.83
CA ALA A 306 6.88 -10.69 -4.12
C ALA A 306 6.33 -9.38 -3.56
N CYS A 307 6.34 -9.22 -2.23
CA CYS A 307 5.94 -7.98 -1.56
C CYS A 307 7.12 -7.40 -0.77
N ILE A 308 7.19 -6.07 -0.67
CA ILE A 308 8.14 -5.36 0.19
C ILE A 308 7.44 -4.20 0.89
N LEU A 309 7.71 -4.05 2.18
CA LEU A 309 7.17 -2.97 2.98
C LEU A 309 8.21 -2.47 3.98
N THR A 310 8.33 -1.15 4.10
CA THR A 310 8.89 -0.49 5.29
C THR A 310 7.74 0.22 5.99
N LEU A 311 7.54 -0.07 7.27
CA LEU A 311 6.44 0.53 8.04
C LEU A 311 6.56 2.08 8.02
N PRO A 312 5.44 2.82 7.96
CA PRO A 312 5.47 4.28 7.75
C PRO A 312 6.44 5.06 8.66
N PRO A 313 6.52 4.81 9.99
CA PRO A 313 7.45 5.54 10.87
C PRO A 313 8.94 5.34 10.55
N TYR A 314 9.27 4.33 9.75
CA TYR A 314 10.64 3.97 9.40
C TYR A 314 10.98 4.26 7.93
N GLN A 315 10.04 4.79 7.15
CA GLN A 315 10.29 5.15 5.75
C GLN A 315 11.33 6.27 5.63
N ARG A 316 11.98 6.34 4.46
CA ARG A 316 13.05 7.32 4.13
C ARG A 316 14.29 7.29 5.03
N LYS A 317 14.44 6.28 5.90
CA LYS A 317 15.64 6.08 6.74
C LYS A 317 16.71 5.16 6.12
N GLY A 318 16.39 4.48 5.02
CA GLY A 318 17.32 3.60 4.29
C GLY A 318 16.93 2.11 4.30
N TYR A 319 15.98 1.71 5.14
CA TYR A 319 15.56 0.32 5.29
C TYR A 319 15.00 -0.32 4.01
N GLY A 320 14.24 0.42 3.21
CA GLY A 320 13.75 -0.10 1.92
C GLY A 320 14.89 -0.51 0.98
N LYS A 321 15.95 0.31 0.86
CA LYS A 321 17.14 -0.04 0.08
C LYS A 321 17.91 -1.21 0.68
N PHE A 322 17.96 -1.32 2.01
CA PHE A 322 18.56 -2.45 2.69
C PHE A 322 17.82 -3.76 2.39
N LEU A 323 16.48 -3.76 2.44
CA LEU A 323 15.65 -4.93 2.11
C LEU A 323 15.86 -5.36 0.64
N ILE A 324 15.89 -4.41 -0.30
CA ILE A 324 16.19 -4.69 -1.72
C ILE A 324 17.60 -5.29 -1.86
N ALA A 325 18.61 -4.70 -1.22
CA ALA A 325 19.96 -5.23 -1.25
C ALA A 325 20.01 -6.66 -0.70
N PHE A 326 19.32 -6.89 0.42
CA PHE A 326 19.26 -8.20 1.06
C PHE A 326 18.62 -9.26 0.16
N SER A 327 17.54 -8.93 -0.56
CA SER A 327 16.91 -9.88 -1.51
C SER A 327 17.87 -10.30 -2.63
N TYR A 328 18.72 -9.39 -3.11
CA TYR A 328 19.76 -9.72 -4.09
C TYR A 328 20.92 -10.52 -3.48
N GLU A 329 21.31 -10.30 -2.22
CA GLU A 329 22.30 -11.16 -1.55
C GLU A 329 21.80 -12.61 -1.41
N ILE A 330 20.49 -12.81 -1.15
CA ILE A 330 19.88 -14.14 -1.18
C ILE A 330 19.97 -14.76 -2.58
N SER A 331 19.60 -14.01 -3.64
CA SER A 331 19.72 -14.50 -5.03
C SER A 331 21.16 -14.88 -5.42
N LYS A 332 22.16 -14.11 -4.97
CA LYS A 332 23.58 -14.44 -5.20
C LYS A 332 23.98 -15.75 -4.56
N LEU A 333 23.54 -16.01 -3.31
CA LEU A 333 23.81 -17.26 -2.62
C LEU A 333 23.11 -18.47 -3.29
N GLU A 334 21.97 -18.23 -3.94
CA GLU A 334 21.26 -19.23 -4.74
C GLU A 334 21.87 -19.43 -6.14
N ASN A 335 22.80 -18.57 -6.56
CA ASN A 335 23.29 -18.47 -7.94
C ASN A 335 22.17 -18.25 -8.95
N THR A 336 21.15 -17.48 -8.57
CA THR A 336 20.01 -17.11 -9.42
C THR A 336 20.04 -15.63 -9.76
N ILE A 337 19.39 -15.29 -10.86
CA ILE A 337 19.12 -13.91 -11.27
C ILE A 337 17.63 -13.67 -11.00
N GLY A 338 17.27 -12.49 -10.50
CA GLY A 338 15.89 -12.17 -10.16
C GLY A 338 15.51 -10.71 -10.34
N SER A 339 14.21 -10.50 -10.40
CA SER A 339 13.52 -9.21 -10.41
C SER A 339 12.47 -9.20 -9.30
N PRO A 340 12.04 -8.04 -8.80
CA PRO A 340 10.76 -7.98 -8.08
C PRO A 340 9.59 -8.35 -8.99
N GLU A 341 8.54 -8.89 -8.36
CA GLU A 341 7.21 -9.07 -8.95
C GLU A 341 6.63 -7.73 -9.42
N LYS A 342 5.86 -7.77 -10.51
CA LYS A 342 5.24 -6.60 -11.14
C LYS A 342 3.71 -6.73 -11.08
N PRO A 343 2.96 -5.61 -10.96
CA PRO A 343 3.44 -4.23 -10.97
C PRO A 343 3.99 -3.75 -9.62
N LEU A 344 5.07 -2.97 -9.66
CA LEU A 344 5.62 -2.28 -8.48
C LEU A 344 4.82 -1.01 -8.15
N SER A 345 4.69 -0.70 -6.85
CA SER A 345 4.23 0.61 -6.38
C SER A 345 5.20 1.73 -6.79
N ASP A 346 4.74 2.98 -6.86
CA ASP A 346 5.58 4.12 -7.25
C ASP A 346 6.81 4.28 -6.36
N LEU A 347 6.61 4.13 -5.04
CA LEU A 347 7.70 4.15 -4.06
C LEU A 347 8.66 2.96 -4.26
N GLY A 348 8.13 1.80 -4.63
CA GLY A 348 8.90 0.61 -5.01
C GLY A 348 9.78 0.89 -6.23
N LYS A 349 9.21 1.37 -7.35
CA LYS A 349 9.93 1.72 -8.59
C LYS A 349 11.06 2.71 -8.33
N LEU A 350 10.79 3.78 -7.58
CA LEU A 350 11.82 4.77 -7.23
C LEU A 350 12.95 4.16 -6.40
N SER A 351 12.62 3.28 -5.45
CA SER A 351 13.59 2.60 -4.59
C SER A 351 14.48 1.63 -5.37
N TYR A 352 13.90 0.79 -6.22
CA TYR A 352 14.62 -0.15 -7.09
C TYR A 352 15.52 0.57 -8.09
N ARG A 353 15.00 1.59 -8.80
CA ARG A 353 15.82 2.38 -9.74
C ARG A 353 17.01 3.02 -9.04
N SER A 354 16.81 3.59 -7.84
CA SER A 354 17.89 4.19 -7.08
C SER A 354 18.92 3.15 -6.59
N TYR A 355 18.47 1.94 -6.20
CA TYR A 355 19.36 0.85 -5.82
C TYR A 355 20.18 0.33 -7.01
N TRP A 356 19.53 -0.03 -8.13
CA TRP A 356 20.19 -0.54 -9.32
C TRP A 356 21.21 0.46 -9.87
N SER A 357 20.84 1.74 -9.99
CA SER A 357 21.77 2.77 -10.44
C SER A 357 23.03 2.82 -9.57
N TYR A 358 22.89 2.81 -8.24
CA TYR A 358 24.05 2.85 -7.35
C TYR A 358 24.95 1.62 -7.51
N VAL A 359 24.37 0.41 -7.50
CA VAL A 359 25.14 -0.85 -7.63
C VAL A 359 25.91 -0.89 -8.94
N LEU A 360 25.26 -0.52 -10.06
CA LEU A 360 25.91 -0.52 -11.37
C LEU A 360 27.02 0.53 -11.45
N LEU A 361 26.79 1.74 -10.93
CA LEU A 361 27.82 2.79 -10.90
C LEU A 361 29.03 2.40 -10.04
N GLU A 362 28.81 1.75 -8.90
CA GLU A 362 29.88 1.28 -8.02
C GLU A 362 30.78 0.25 -8.72
N ILE A 363 30.17 -0.73 -9.40
CA ILE A 363 30.91 -1.74 -10.18
C ILE A 363 31.67 -1.08 -11.35
N LEU A 364 31.01 -0.19 -12.10
CA LEU A 364 31.63 0.49 -13.24
C LEU A 364 32.78 1.42 -12.84
N ARG A 365 32.79 1.95 -11.61
CA ARG A 365 33.88 2.76 -11.06
C ARG A 365 35.13 1.90 -10.80
N ASP A 366 34.93 0.75 -10.16
CA ASP A 366 36.00 -0.07 -9.63
C ASP A 366 36.58 -1.04 -10.68
N PHE A 367 35.78 -1.41 -11.69
CA PHE A 367 36.22 -2.31 -12.73
C PHE A 367 37.19 -1.64 -13.71
N ARG A 368 38.22 -2.39 -14.11
CA ARG A 368 39.22 -1.99 -15.12
C ARG A 368 39.15 -2.99 -16.26
N GLY A 369 38.45 -2.64 -17.35
CA GLY A 369 38.30 -3.51 -18.52
C GLY A 369 36.94 -3.38 -19.19
N VAL A 370 36.64 -4.33 -20.07
CA VAL A 370 35.34 -4.43 -20.76
C VAL A 370 34.39 -5.26 -19.91
N LEU A 371 33.26 -4.67 -19.50
CA LEU A 371 32.15 -5.37 -18.86
C LEU A 371 31.01 -5.57 -19.86
N SER A 372 30.48 -6.78 -19.92
CA SER A 372 29.22 -7.05 -20.62
C SER A 372 28.02 -6.93 -19.68
N ILE A 373 26.82 -6.79 -20.28
CA ILE A 373 25.54 -6.84 -19.53
C ILE A 373 25.38 -8.18 -18.80
N ARG A 374 25.91 -9.27 -19.40
CA ARG A 374 25.89 -10.61 -18.79
C ARG A 374 26.76 -10.66 -17.53
N ASP A 375 27.96 -10.07 -17.58
CA ASP A 375 28.87 -10.06 -16.43
C ASP A 375 28.24 -9.31 -15.25
N LEU A 376 27.65 -8.14 -15.51
CA LEU A 376 26.91 -7.36 -14.51
C LEU A 376 25.76 -8.18 -13.90
N SER A 377 25.02 -8.90 -14.73
CA SER A 377 23.90 -9.75 -14.27
C SER A 377 24.38 -10.88 -13.35
N GLN A 378 25.48 -11.54 -13.70
CA GLN A 378 26.07 -12.60 -12.89
C GLN A 378 26.66 -12.08 -11.57
N MET A 379 27.29 -10.90 -11.58
CA MET A 379 27.87 -10.29 -10.37
C MET A 379 26.81 -9.77 -9.38
N THR A 380 25.65 -9.34 -9.89
CA THR A 380 24.65 -8.62 -9.09
C THR A 380 23.37 -9.39 -8.83
N SER A 381 23.14 -10.49 -9.56
CA SER A 381 21.86 -11.19 -9.65
C SER A 381 20.70 -10.34 -10.18
N ILE A 382 20.97 -9.17 -10.77
CA ILE A 382 19.96 -8.32 -11.42
C ILE A 382 19.70 -8.83 -12.84
N THR A 383 18.43 -8.86 -13.27
CA THR A 383 18.10 -9.27 -14.64
C THR A 383 18.78 -8.38 -15.68
N GLN A 384 19.10 -8.94 -16.85
CA GLN A 384 19.70 -8.16 -17.94
C GLN A 384 18.76 -7.03 -18.40
N SER A 385 17.44 -7.24 -18.39
CA SER A 385 16.45 -6.22 -18.70
C SER A 385 16.48 -5.04 -17.72
N ASP A 386 16.62 -5.31 -16.42
CA ASP A 386 16.68 -4.24 -15.41
C ASP A 386 18.01 -3.48 -15.49
N ILE A 387 19.11 -4.19 -15.80
CA ILE A 387 20.41 -3.56 -16.08
C ILE A 387 20.32 -2.66 -17.30
N ILE A 388 19.78 -3.16 -18.42
CA ILE A 388 19.65 -2.40 -19.67
C ILE A 388 18.80 -1.15 -19.44
N SER A 389 17.61 -1.29 -18.86
CA SER A 389 16.71 -0.15 -18.60
C SER A 389 17.33 0.88 -17.65
N THR A 390 18.07 0.42 -16.62
CA THR A 390 18.78 1.30 -15.70
C THR A 390 19.90 2.07 -16.40
N LEU A 391 20.75 1.39 -17.18
CA LEU A 391 21.83 2.03 -17.93
C LEU A 391 21.30 2.96 -19.03
N GLN A 392 20.18 2.62 -19.67
CA GLN A 392 19.49 3.49 -20.62
C GLN A 392 19.05 4.79 -19.95
N SER A 393 18.46 4.72 -18.75
CA SER A 393 18.04 5.91 -18.00
C SER A 393 19.19 6.86 -17.63
N MET A 394 20.43 6.33 -17.56
CA MET A 394 21.65 7.10 -17.27
C MET A 394 22.46 7.45 -18.54
N ASN A 395 21.96 7.12 -19.73
CA ASN A 395 22.65 7.26 -21.02
C ASN A 395 24.02 6.53 -21.08
N MET A 396 24.14 5.37 -20.46
CA MET A 396 25.39 4.59 -20.35
C MET A 396 25.45 3.34 -21.25
N VAL A 397 24.45 3.12 -22.09
CA VAL A 397 24.38 1.97 -22.99
C VAL A 397 23.94 2.41 -24.38
N LYS A 398 24.52 1.81 -25.42
CA LYS A 398 24.17 2.03 -26.82
C LYS A 398 23.73 0.73 -27.46
N TYR A 399 22.90 0.82 -28.50
CA TYR A 399 22.52 -0.33 -29.30
C TYR A 399 23.40 -0.40 -30.56
N TRP A 400 24.10 -1.51 -30.75
CA TRP A 400 25.02 -1.71 -31.86
C TRP A 400 24.93 -3.14 -32.38
N LYS A 401 24.72 -3.31 -33.69
CA LYS A 401 24.63 -4.61 -34.38
C LYS A 401 23.72 -5.64 -33.67
N GLY A 402 22.56 -5.19 -33.17
CA GLY A 402 21.61 -6.07 -32.49
C GLY A 402 21.90 -6.33 -31.01
N GLN A 403 22.92 -5.67 -30.42
CA GLN A 403 23.33 -5.88 -29.04
C GLN A 403 23.41 -4.57 -28.25
N HIS A 404 23.13 -4.65 -26.95
CA HIS A 404 23.35 -3.57 -26.00
C HIS A 404 24.80 -3.57 -25.53
N VAL A 405 25.52 -2.48 -25.79
CA VAL A 405 26.93 -2.32 -25.43
C VAL A 405 27.08 -1.19 -24.43
N ILE A 406 27.73 -1.48 -23.29
CA ILE A 406 28.02 -0.48 -22.26
C ILE A 406 29.04 0.50 -22.83
N CYS A 407 28.71 1.79 -22.80
CA CYS A 407 29.52 2.86 -23.39
C CYS A 407 29.65 3.99 -22.36
N VAL A 408 30.63 3.86 -21.47
CA VAL A 408 30.80 4.78 -20.34
C VAL A 408 32.27 5.15 -20.16
N THR A 409 32.53 6.40 -19.78
CA THR A 409 33.88 6.86 -19.39
C THR A 409 33.98 6.93 -17.87
N PRO A 410 35.16 6.74 -17.26
CA PRO A 410 35.33 6.87 -15.82
C PRO A 410 34.85 8.22 -15.27
N LYS A 411 35.06 9.30 -16.03
CA LYS A 411 34.57 10.65 -15.68
C LYS A 411 33.05 10.70 -15.55
N LEU A 412 32.32 10.09 -16.49
CA LEU A 412 30.86 10.07 -16.46
C LEU A 412 30.33 9.28 -15.25
N VAL A 413 30.97 8.16 -14.89
CA VAL A 413 30.61 7.39 -13.68
C VAL A 413 30.76 8.24 -12.42
N GLU A 414 31.91 8.93 -12.28
CA GLU A 414 32.19 9.81 -11.14
C GLU A 414 31.20 10.99 -11.05
N GLU A 415 30.82 11.59 -12.19
CA GLU A 415 29.81 12.65 -12.23
C GLU A 415 28.45 12.16 -11.72
N HIS A 416 28.03 10.97 -12.13
CA HIS A 416 26.80 10.35 -11.63
C HIS A 416 26.90 10.03 -10.13
N LEU A 417 28.00 9.45 -9.65
CA LEU A 417 28.17 9.15 -8.22
C LEU A 417 28.17 10.39 -7.32
N LYS A 418 28.59 11.54 -7.84
CA LYS A 418 28.51 12.84 -7.13
C LYS A 418 27.12 13.46 -7.15
N SER A 419 26.24 13.03 -8.05
CA SER A 419 24.86 13.54 -8.12
C SER A 419 24.07 13.15 -6.87
N ALA A 420 23.22 14.08 -6.41
CA ALA A 420 22.34 13.86 -5.27
C ALA A 420 21.36 12.68 -5.49
N GLN A 421 21.13 12.29 -6.74
CA GLN A 421 20.22 11.21 -7.13
C GLN A 421 20.79 9.81 -6.82
N TYR A 422 22.11 9.64 -6.86
CA TYR A 422 22.78 8.33 -6.80
C TYR A 422 23.64 8.17 -5.54
N LYS A 423 23.22 8.82 -4.45
CA LYS A 423 23.92 8.74 -3.17
C LYS A 423 24.04 7.31 -2.66
N LYS A 424 25.20 7.04 -2.07
CA LYS A 424 25.48 5.80 -1.33
C LYS A 424 24.35 5.47 -0.35
N PRO A 425 23.82 4.23 -0.36
CA PRO A 425 22.86 3.79 0.64
C PRO A 425 23.39 4.00 2.05
N ARG A 426 22.53 4.54 2.94
CA ARG A 426 22.87 4.74 4.36
C ARG A 426 23.16 3.42 5.08
N LEU A 427 22.45 2.38 4.69
CA LEU A 427 22.58 1.03 5.20
C LEU A 427 22.97 0.11 4.05
N THR A 428 23.99 -0.71 4.28
CA THR A 428 24.49 -1.70 3.33
C THR A 428 24.51 -3.07 4.00
N VAL A 429 24.26 -4.13 3.22
CA VAL A 429 24.31 -5.51 3.71
C VAL A 429 25.77 -5.94 3.80
N ASP A 430 26.16 -6.48 4.95
CA ASP A 430 27.49 -7.06 5.15
C ASP A 430 27.41 -8.57 5.03
N THR A 431 27.87 -9.13 3.91
CA THR A 431 27.75 -10.56 3.62
C THR A 431 28.48 -11.45 4.62
N SER A 432 29.50 -10.93 5.33
CA SER A 432 30.17 -11.68 6.41
C SER A 432 29.27 -11.96 7.61
N CYS A 433 28.20 -11.16 7.77
CA CYS A 433 27.21 -11.26 8.84
C CYS A 433 25.99 -12.09 8.43
N LEU A 434 25.88 -12.51 7.16
CA LEU A 434 24.79 -13.33 6.63
C LEU A 434 25.09 -14.82 6.84
N ARG A 435 24.25 -15.48 7.63
CA ARG A 435 24.35 -16.91 8.00
C ARG A 435 23.21 -17.69 7.35
N TRP A 436 23.28 -17.82 6.03
CA TRP A 436 22.23 -18.44 5.22
C TRP A 436 22.81 -19.38 4.15
N ALA A 437 22.06 -20.42 3.79
CA ALA A 437 22.37 -21.31 2.69
C ALA A 437 21.07 -21.71 1.96
N PRO A 438 21.10 -21.93 0.63
CA PRO A 438 19.91 -22.33 -0.10
C PRO A 438 19.28 -23.60 0.47
N PRO A 439 17.93 -23.70 0.51
CA PRO A 439 17.26 -24.94 0.84
C PRO A 439 17.78 -26.06 -0.07
N LYS A 440 18.02 -27.25 0.51
CA LYS A 440 18.39 -28.42 -0.29
C LYS A 440 17.22 -28.73 -1.21
N THR A 441 17.32 -28.38 -2.48
CA THR A 441 16.31 -28.73 -3.48
C THR A 441 16.18 -30.25 -3.49
N ALA A 442 14.95 -30.76 -3.35
CA ALA A 442 14.67 -32.15 -3.65
C ALA A 442 15.00 -32.33 -5.13
N LYS A 443 16.13 -32.99 -5.43
CA LYS A 443 16.57 -33.22 -6.82
C LYS A 443 15.37 -33.74 -7.62
N PRO A 444 15.08 -33.20 -8.81
CA PRO A 444 14.06 -33.77 -9.67
C PRO A 444 14.40 -35.24 -9.88
N LYS A 445 13.45 -36.13 -9.60
CA LYS A 445 13.59 -37.56 -9.88
C LYS A 445 13.99 -37.67 -11.35
N SER A 446 15.22 -38.10 -11.61
CA SER A 446 15.66 -38.39 -12.96
C SER A 446 14.75 -39.47 -13.50
N ASN A 447 13.87 -39.12 -14.45
CA ASN A 447 13.20 -40.11 -15.26
C ASN A 447 14.30 -40.89 -15.98
N LYS A 448 14.55 -42.12 -15.52
CA LYS A 448 15.33 -43.10 -16.27
C LYS A 448 14.56 -43.33 -17.58
N LYS A 449 15.22 -43.01 -18.69
CA LYS A 449 14.84 -43.48 -20.02
C LYS A 449 14.79 -45.00 -20.06
#